data_AF-A0A372R339-F1
#
_entry.id   AF-A0A372R339-F1
#
_cell.length_a   1.000
_cell.length_b   1.000
_cell.length_c   1.000
_cell.angle_alpha   90.00
_cell.angle_beta   90.00
_cell.angle_gamma   90.00
#
_symmetry.space_group_name_H-M   'P 1'
#
loop_
_entity.id
_entity.type
_entity.pdbx_description
1 polymer ?
#
loop_
_entity_poly.entity_id
_entity_poly.type
_entity_poly.pdbx_seq_one_letter_code
_entity_poly.pdbx_strand_id
1 'polypeptide(L)' 'MALFIGRLSLDTHPRDLEHIFDKYGRLNRLEVKRGYAFVEYQDERDASDAMKETDGLVCMLKYGHSKNLRY' A
#
# COMPACT_ATOMS: atom_id res chain seq x y z
N MET A 1 1.04 -7.15 -6.38
CA MET A 1 0.36 -7.36 -5.08
C MET A 1 -0.24 -6.03 -4.63
N ALA A 2 -1.50 -5.98 -4.19
CA ALA A 2 -2.11 -4.73 -3.71
C ALA A 2 -2.19 -4.72 -2.17
N LEU A 3 -1.74 -3.61 -1.58
CA LEU A 3 -1.76 -3.33 -0.15
C LEU A 3 -2.73 -2.18 0.11
N PHE A 4 -3.60 -2.38 1.08
CA PHE A 4 -4.48 -1.34 1.60
C PHE A 4 -3.93 -0.85 2.93
N ILE A 5 -3.83 0.46 3.09
CA ILE A 5 -3.31 1.11 4.30
C ILE A 5 -4.46 1.92 4.90
N GLY A 6 -4.90 1.51 6.09
CA GLY A 6 -5.93 2.20 6.85
C GLY A 6 -5.35 3.00 8.03
N ARG A 7 -6.16 3.89 8.61
CA ARG A 7 -5.78 4.78 9.73
C ARG A 7 -4.62 5.73 9.42
N LEU A 8 -4.53 6.18 8.17
CA LEU A 8 -3.61 7.25 7.84
C LEU A 8 -4.11 8.57 8.41
N SER A 9 -3.19 9.35 8.96
CA SER A 9 -3.47 10.72 9.39
C SER A 9 -3.94 11.55 8.19
N LEU A 10 -4.81 12.54 8.45
CA LEU A 10 -5.30 13.45 7.40
C LEU A 10 -4.18 14.25 6.72
N ASP A 11 -3.03 14.36 7.39
CA ASP A 11 -1.81 15.01 6.92
C ASP A 11 -0.93 14.08 6.06
N THR A 12 -1.24 12.78 5.99
CA THR A 12 -0.45 11.86 5.17
C THR A 12 -0.67 12.16 3.69
N HIS A 13 0.39 12.65 3.04
CA HIS A 13 0.39 12.91 1.62
C HIS A 13 0.86 11.70 0.81
N PRO A 14 0.42 11.61 -0.46
CA PRO A 14 0.90 10.58 -1.38
C PRO A 14 2.40 10.61 -1.61
N ARG A 15 3.03 11.78 -1.56
CA ARG A 15 4.47 11.91 -1.75
C ARG A 15 5.28 11.27 -0.63
N ASP A 16 4.84 11.41 0.61
CA ASP A 16 5.48 10.77 1.76
C ASP A 16 5.38 9.24 1.67
N LEU A 17 4.19 8.73 1.35
CA LEU A 17 3.99 7.30 1.16
C LEU A 17 4.81 6.77 -0.01
N GLU A 18 4.81 7.48 -1.15
CA GLU A 18 5.63 7.10 -2.30
C GLU A 18 7.11 7.04 -1.94
N HIS A 19 7.64 8.02 -1.20
CA HIS A 19 9.04 8.01 -0.78
C HIS A 19 9.37 6.86 0.19
N ILE A 20 8.46 6.55 1.13
CA ILE A 20 8.62 5.44 2.07
C ILE A 20 8.59 4.11 1.33
N PHE A 21 7.66 3.94 0.38
CA PHE A 21 7.41 2.68 -0.30
C PHE A 21 8.36 2.42 -1.48
N ASP A 22 8.79 3.45 -2.19
CA ASP A 22 9.79 3.36 -3.27
C ASP A 22 11.12 2.80 -2.75
N LYS A 23 11.45 3.04 -1.47
CA LYS A 23 12.64 2.48 -0.82
C LYS A 23 12.61 0.94 -0.73
N TYR A 24 11.44 0.33 -0.62
CA TYR A 24 11.31 -1.12 -0.49
C TYR A 24 11.23 -1.83 -1.84
N GLY A 25 10.67 -1.17 -2.86
CA GLY A 25 10.60 -1.73 -4.20
C GLY A 25 9.73 -0.92 -5.14
N ARG A 26 9.61 -1.42 -6.37
CA ARG A 26 8.97 -0.66 -7.45
C ARG A 26 7.46 -0.66 -7.31
N LEU A 27 6.89 0.52 -7.10
CA LEU A 27 5.45 0.74 -7.06
C LEU A 27 4.90 0.69 -8.48
N ASN A 28 3.88 -0.14 -8.68
CA ASN A 28 3.08 -0.17 -9.91
C ASN A 28 2.01 0.93 -9.89
N ARG A 29 1.38 1.15 -8.73
CA ARG A 29 0.35 2.17 -8.56
C ARG A 29 0.25 2.62 -7.10
N LEU A 30 0.16 3.93 -6.88
CA LEU A 30 -0.08 4.51 -5.56
C LEU A 30 -1.27 5.48 -5.63
N GLU A 31 -2.29 5.23 -4.81
CA GLU A 31 -3.51 6.04 -4.76
C GLU A 31 -3.85 6.35 -3.30
N VAL A 32 -3.81 7.64 -2.95
CA VAL A 32 -4.12 8.10 -1.58
C VAL A 32 -5.45 8.81 -1.57
N LYS A 33 -6.28 8.44 -0.60
CA LYS A 33 -7.57 9.08 -0.32
C LYS A 33 -7.62 9.52 1.14
N ARG A 34 -8.64 10.30 1.49
CA ARG A 34 -8.80 10.83 2.84
C ARG A 34 -9.04 9.68 3.83
N GLY A 35 -8.02 9.38 4.64
CA GLY A 35 -8.05 8.35 5.68
C GLY A 35 -7.59 6.95 5.26
N TYR A 36 -7.21 6.75 3.99
CA TYR A 36 -6.72 5.46 3.50
C TYR A 36 -5.89 5.60 2.22
N ALA A 37 -4.98 4.65 1.99
CA ALA A 37 -4.18 4.58 0.77
C ALA A 37 -4.17 3.16 0.20
N PHE A 38 -4.01 3.09 -1.12
CA PHE A 38 -3.82 1.87 -1.88
C PHE A 38 -2.45 1.92 -2.54
N VAL A 39 -1.66 0.88 -2.29
CA VAL A 39 -0.32 0.73 -2.84
C VAL A 39 -0.25 -0.61 -3.55
N GLU A 40 0.04 -0.58 -4.84
CA GLU A 40 0.20 -1.76 -5.66
C GLU A 40 1.67 -1.90 -6.04
N TYR A 41 2.26 -3.02 -5.65
CA TYR A 41 3.61 -3.41 -6.00
C TYR A 41 3.63 -4.30 -7.23
N GLN A 42 4.67 -4.14 -8.04
CA GLN A 42 4.91 -4.98 -9.20
C GLN A 42 5.27 -6.41 -8.78
N ASP A 43 6.11 -6.56 -7.74
CA ASP A 43 6.54 -7.86 -7.21
C ASP A 43 5.91 -8.13 -5.83
N GLU A 44 5.53 -9.39 -5.58
CA GLU A 44 4.96 -9.80 -4.29
C GLU A 44 6.01 -9.82 -3.17
N ARG A 45 7.28 -10.08 -3.53
CA ARG A 45 8.39 -10.15 -2.58
C ARG A 45 8.61 -8.78 -1.95
N ASP A 46 8.78 -7.76 -2.79
CA ASP A 46 8.92 -6.36 -2.36
C ASP A 46 7.74 -5.90 -1.49
N ALA A 47 6.51 -6.27 -1.89
CA ALA A 47 5.31 -5.98 -1.12
C ALA A 47 5.32 -6.63 0.27
N SER A 48 5.90 -7.83 0.39
CA SER A 48 5.96 -8.58 1.63
C SER A 48 7.02 -8.01 2.59
N ASP A 49 8.16 -7.54 2.07
CA ASP A 49 9.18 -6.84 2.86
C ASP A 49 8.66 -5.47 3.34
N ALA A 50 8.04 -4.68 2.45
CA ALA A 50 7.39 -3.43 2.82
C ALA A 50 6.30 -3.66 3.88
N MET A 51 5.53 -4.75 3.75
CA MET A 51 4.50 -5.10 4.72
C MET A 51 5.10 -5.36 6.10
N LYS A 52 6.17 -6.17 6.19
CA LYS A 52 6.82 -6.48 7.47
C LYS A 52 7.38 -5.25 8.17
N GLU A 53 7.99 -4.34 7.41
CA GLU A 53 8.60 -3.15 7.98
C GLU A 53 7.54 -2.12 8.42
N THR A 54 6.40 -2.03 7.72
CA THR A 54 5.36 -1.04 8.01
C THR A 54 4.21 -1.54 8.90
N ASP A 55 4.11 -2.86 9.14
CA ASP A 55 3.09 -3.51 10.00
C ASP A 55 3.05 -2.92 11.42
N GLY A 56 4.19 -2.46 11.95
CA GLY A 56 4.28 -1.84 13.27
C GLY A 56 3.73 -0.40 13.35
N LEU A 57 3.50 0.27 12.21
CA LEU A 57 3.12 1.68 12.16
C LEU A 57 1.74 1.92 11.54
N VAL A 58 1.35 1.13 10.54
CA VAL A 58 0.08 1.29 9.83
C VAL A 58 -0.55 -0.07 9.54
N CYS A 59 -1.83 -0.20 9.87
CA CYS A 59 -2.55 -1.45 9.72
C CYS A 59 -2.80 -1.72 8.22
N MET A 60 -2.13 -2.74 7.67
CA MET A 60 -2.20 -3.08 6.25
C MET A 60 -3.02 -4.34 5.99
N LEU A 61 -3.95 -4.28 5.04
CA LEU A 61 -4.69 -5.44 4.54
C LEU A 61 -4.15 -5.88 3.18
N LYS A 62 -3.90 -7.18 3.02
CA LYS A 62 -3.57 -7.78 1.73
C LYS A 62 -4.82 -7.79 0.85
N TYR A 63 -4.81 -7.01 -0.24
CA TYR A 63 -5.80 -7.13 -1.29
C TYR A 63 -5.31 -8.15 -2.32
N GLY A 64 -5.76 -9.40 -2.15
CA GLY A 64 -5.62 -10.43 -3.18
C GLY A 64 -6.45 -10.06 -4.39
N HIS A 65 -5.83 -10.03 -5.57
CA HIS A 65 -6.47 -9.70 -6.84
C HIS A 65 -7.40 -10.84 -7.28
N SER A 66 -8.52 -11.02 -6.59
CA SER A 66 -9.64 -11.84 -7.05
C SER A 66 -10.53 -10.98 -7.94
N LYS A 67 -10.26 -11.02 -9.25
CA LYS A 67 -11.19 -10.49 -10.26
C LYS A 67 -12.44 -11.36 -10.30
N ASN A 68 -13.38 -11.15 -9.38
CA ASN A 68 -14.71 -11.74 -9.48
C ASN A 68 -15.80 -10.90 -8.78
N LEU A 69 -15.68 -9.58 -8.83
CA LEU A 69 -16.85 -8.71 -8.66
C LEU A 69 -17.52 -8.56 -10.04
N ARG A 70 -18.32 -9.57 -10.38
CA ARG A 70 -19.42 -9.38 -11.33
C ARG A 70 -20.43 -8.48 -10.63
N TYR A 71 -20.62 -7.27 -11.16
CA TYR A 71 -21.83 -6.49 -10.94
C TYR A 71 -23.02 -7.16 -11.64
#